data_AF-A0A535SGV6-F1
#
_entry.id   AF-A0A535SGV6-F1
#
_cell.length_a   1.000
_cell.length_b   1.000
_cell.length_c   1.000
_cell.angle_alpha   90.00
_cell.angle_beta   90.00
_cell.angle_gamma   90.00
#
_symmetry.space_group_name_H-M   'P 1'
#
loop_
_entity.id
_entity.type
_entity.pdbx_description
1 polymer ?
#
loop_
_entity_poly.entity_id
_entity_poly.type
_entity_poly.pdbx_seq_one_letter_code
_entity_poly.pdbx_strand_id
1 'polypeptide(L)'
;FQSAQFREIEFLSGLKDAGYIKALDGDADARARLQQRLAEPTLLDVFTRLLERRGVTVSDLYRQGDRHSELLELAEALLDHDEGFRLWRLRHIEMVERQIGDKPGTGGSTGVHYLQSTLGKRFFPELWEVRSQL
;
A
#
# COMPACT_ATOMS: atom_id res chain seq x y z
N PHE A 1 -9.45 17.53 1.86
CA PHE A 1 -9.50 16.69 3.06
C PHE A 1 -8.59 15.48 2.82
N GLN A 2 -7.52 15.33 3.59
CA GLN A 2 -6.66 14.13 3.53
C GLN A 2 -7.06 13.23 4.69
N SER A 3 -7.54 12.01 4.41
CA SER A 3 -7.88 11.06 5.47
C SER A 3 -6.60 10.56 6.15
N ALA A 4 -6.37 10.94 7.41
CA ALA A 4 -5.21 10.52 8.19
C ALA A 4 -5.16 8.99 8.34
N GLN A 5 -6.29 8.35 8.67
CA GLN A 5 -6.38 6.90 8.80
C GLN A 5 -6.02 6.17 7.49
N PHE A 6 -6.44 6.71 6.34
CA PHE A 6 -6.07 6.14 5.05
C PHE A 6 -4.55 6.20 4.84
N ARG A 7 -3.90 7.31 5.25
CA ARG A 7 -2.44 7.43 5.19
C ARG A 7 -1.74 6.50 6.18
N GLU A 8 -2.32 6.24 7.34
CA GLU A 8 -1.79 5.26 8.30
C GLU A 8 -1.75 3.85 7.67
N ILE A 9 -2.81 3.45 6.96
CA ILE A 9 -2.86 2.16 6.24
C ILE A 9 -1.78 2.10 5.15
N GLU A 10 -1.62 3.17 4.36
CA GLU A 10 -0.58 3.21 3.33
C GLU A 10 0.83 3.12 3.93
N PHE A 11 1.10 3.84 5.02
CA PHE A 11 2.41 3.82 5.70
C PHE A 11 2.71 2.45 6.29
N LEU A 12 1.74 1.82 6.94
CA LEU A 12 1.89 0.48 7.51
C LEU A 12 2.10 -0.58 6.44
N SER A 13 1.49 -0.43 5.27
CA SER A 13 1.57 -1.43 4.20
C SER A 13 2.85 -1.33 3.37
N GLY A 14 3.44 -0.13 3.21
CA GLY A 14 4.70 0.06 2.48
C GLY A 14 4.88 1.41 1.78
N LEU A 15 3.81 2.19 1.58
CA LEU A 15 3.84 3.45 0.83
C LEU A 15 4.00 4.66 1.77
N LYS A 16 5.18 4.78 2.37
CA LYS A 16 5.53 5.91 3.25
C LYS A 16 5.90 7.17 2.47
N ASP A 17 5.30 8.30 2.86
CA ASP A 17 5.64 9.61 2.31
C ASP A 17 5.45 10.71 3.38
N ALA A 18 6.56 11.22 3.90
CA ALA A 18 6.58 12.26 4.94
C ALA A 18 5.92 13.57 4.51
N GLY A 19 5.72 13.80 3.20
CA GLY A 19 4.99 14.94 2.67
C GLY A 19 3.55 15.03 3.19
N TYR A 20 2.90 13.89 3.43
CA TYR A 20 1.53 13.87 3.97
C TYR A 20 1.43 14.37 5.42
N ILE A 21 2.50 14.27 6.20
CA ILE A 21 2.53 14.78 7.59
C ILE A 21 2.50 16.31 7.60
N LYS A 22 3.21 16.94 6.65
CA LYS A 22 3.27 18.39 6.51
C LYS A 22 1.93 18.98 6.06
N ALA A 23 1.13 18.21 5.33
CA ALA A 23 -0.16 18.63 4.80
C ALA A 23 -1.32 18.49 5.80
N LEU A 24 -1.09 17.91 6.99
CA LEU A 24 -2.06 17.91 8.08
C LEU A 24 -1.98 19.22 8.86
N ASP A 25 -2.85 20.17 8.49
CA ASP A 25 -3.03 21.42 9.22
C ASP A 25 -3.94 21.22 10.44
N GLY A 26 -3.48 21.69 11.62
CA GLY A 26 -4.30 21.79 12.83
C GLY A 26 -4.60 20.50 13.61
N ASP A 27 -4.33 19.30 13.05
CA ASP A 27 -4.59 18.02 13.71
C ASP A 27 -3.30 17.40 14.30
N ALA A 28 -3.02 17.74 15.56
CA ALA A 28 -1.82 17.27 16.27
C ALA A 28 -1.82 15.76 16.51
N ASP A 29 -2.99 15.17 16.78
CA ASP A 29 -3.11 13.74 17.07
C ASP A 29 -2.90 12.91 15.80
N ALA A 30 -3.50 13.30 14.69
CA ALA A 30 -3.27 12.64 13.39
C ALA A 30 -1.80 12.74 12.96
N ARG A 31 -1.17 13.91 13.19
CA ARG A 31 0.25 14.11 12.92
C ARG A 31 1.11 13.16 13.74
N ALA A 32 0.86 13.04 15.05
CA ALA A 32 1.60 12.15 15.93
C ALA A 32 1.46 10.68 15.50
N ARG A 33 0.23 10.22 15.16
CA ARG A 33 0.00 8.86 14.66
C ARG A 33 0.75 8.59 13.36
N LEU A 34 0.69 9.49 12.38
CA LEU A 34 1.44 9.31 11.13
C LEU A 34 2.95 9.34 11.33
N GLN A 35 3.47 10.17 12.22
CA GLN A 35 4.89 10.17 12.58
C GLN A 35 5.32 8.83 13.19
N GLN A 36 4.49 8.26 14.06
CA GLN A 36 4.71 6.93 14.61
C GLN A 36 4.71 5.87 13.49
N ARG A 37 3.70 5.84 12.62
CA ARG A 37 3.63 4.88 11.50
C ARG A 37 4.76 5.04 10.50
N LEU A 38 5.27 6.26 10.33
CA LEU A 38 6.42 6.52 9.47
C LEU A 38 7.70 5.86 10.02
N ALA A 39 7.87 5.87 11.35
CA ALA A 39 9.04 5.30 12.02
C ALA A 39 8.96 3.78 12.25
N GLU A 40 7.76 3.23 12.38
CA GLU A 40 7.55 1.79 12.60
C GLU A 40 7.84 0.94 11.35
N PRO A 41 8.29 -0.31 11.49
CA PRO A 41 8.42 -1.19 10.33
C PRO A 41 7.08 -1.44 9.62
N THR A 42 7.14 -1.57 8.30
CA THR A 42 5.98 -1.90 7.45
C THR A 42 5.67 -3.40 7.47
N LEU A 43 4.50 -3.78 6.97
CA LEU A 43 4.15 -5.17 6.70
C LEU A 43 5.17 -5.83 5.78
N LEU A 44 5.65 -5.12 4.75
CA LEU A 44 6.73 -5.59 3.88
C LEU A 44 8.02 -5.82 4.68
N ASP A 45 8.45 -4.85 5.49
CA ASP A 45 9.69 -4.98 6.30
C ASP A 45 9.63 -6.16 7.27
N VAL A 46 8.46 -6.43 7.85
CA VAL A 46 8.25 -7.57 8.77
C VAL A 46 8.24 -8.88 7.99
N PHE A 47 7.57 -8.93 6.84
CA PHE A 47 7.53 -10.11 5.98
C PHE A 47 8.92 -10.48 5.45
N THR A 48 9.69 -9.52 4.94
CA THR A 48 11.06 -9.74 4.47
C THR A 48 11.96 -10.28 5.58
N ARG A 49 11.91 -9.69 6.79
CA ARG A 49 12.66 -10.22 7.95
C ARG A 49 12.24 -11.62 8.37
N LEU A 50 10.95 -11.97 8.19
CA LEU A 50 10.48 -13.33 8.44
C LEU A 50 11.10 -14.32 7.44
N LEU A 51 11.13 -13.97 6.15
CA LEU A 51 11.76 -14.78 5.10
C LEU A 51 13.27 -14.97 5.35
N GLU A 52 13.98 -13.89 5.67
CA GLU A 52 15.40 -13.93 6.03
C GLU A 52 15.68 -14.88 7.20
N ARG A 53 14.86 -14.79 8.27
CA ARG A 53 14.99 -15.67 9.45
C ARG A 53 14.73 -17.14 9.14
N ARG A 54 13.92 -17.43 8.13
CA ARG A 54 13.61 -18.79 7.69
C ARG A 54 14.59 -19.30 6.63
N GLY A 55 15.46 -18.43 6.09
CA GLY A 55 16.38 -18.77 5.01
C GLY A 55 15.66 -19.12 3.69
N VAL A 56 14.52 -18.50 3.44
CA VAL A 56 13.64 -18.77 2.29
C VAL A 56 13.54 -17.50 1.45
N THR A 57 13.70 -17.62 0.13
CA THR A 57 13.46 -16.48 -0.78
C THR A 57 12.00 -16.45 -1.23
N VAL A 58 11.54 -15.30 -1.74
CA VAL A 58 10.20 -15.21 -2.36
C VAL A 58 10.04 -16.25 -3.48
N SER A 59 11.08 -16.51 -4.28
CA SER A 59 11.04 -17.52 -5.34
C SER A 59 10.87 -18.93 -4.79
N ASP A 60 11.51 -19.25 -3.66
CA ASP A 60 11.36 -20.56 -3.00
C ASP A 60 9.93 -20.80 -2.53
N LEU A 61 9.22 -19.77 -2.07
CA LEU A 61 7.80 -19.89 -1.68
C LEU A 61 6.94 -20.43 -2.82
N TYR A 62 7.17 -19.94 -4.04
CA TYR A 62 6.36 -20.32 -5.20
C TYR A 62 6.85 -21.60 -5.89
N ARG A 63 8.16 -21.88 -5.88
CA ARG A 63 8.71 -23.11 -6.48
C ARG A 63 8.59 -24.33 -5.57
N GLN A 64 8.56 -24.12 -4.25
CA GLN A 64 8.52 -25.17 -3.23
C GLN A 64 7.33 -24.97 -2.28
N GLY A 65 6.17 -24.58 -2.84
CA GLY A 65 4.97 -24.23 -2.06
C GLY A 65 4.59 -25.25 -1.00
N ASP A 66 4.67 -26.55 -1.30
CA ASP A 66 4.38 -27.62 -0.36
C ASP A 66 5.27 -27.61 0.89
N ARG A 67 6.53 -27.14 0.78
CA ARG A 67 7.49 -27.04 1.89
C ARG A 67 7.33 -25.76 2.71
N HIS A 68 6.66 -24.76 2.16
CA HIS A 68 6.53 -23.43 2.72
C HIS A 68 5.07 -22.96 2.76
N SER A 69 4.12 -23.88 2.93
CA SER A 69 2.69 -23.62 2.79
C SER A 69 2.21 -22.40 3.59
N GLU A 70 2.56 -22.31 4.88
CA GLU A 70 2.19 -21.16 5.72
C GLU A 70 2.75 -19.83 5.23
N LEU A 71 3.99 -19.82 4.71
CA LEU A 71 4.63 -18.61 4.18
C LEU A 71 4.08 -18.24 2.81
N LEU A 72 3.70 -19.24 2.00
CA LEU A 72 3.04 -19.04 0.72
C LEU A 72 1.62 -18.47 0.94
N GLU A 73 0.85 -19.03 1.86
CA GLU A 73 -0.47 -18.52 2.24
C GLU A 73 -0.39 -17.06 2.72
N LEU A 74 0.62 -16.74 3.54
CA LEU A 74 0.87 -15.37 3.96
C LEU A 74 1.23 -14.45 2.77
N ALA A 75 2.07 -14.90 1.84
CA ALA A 75 2.43 -14.13 0.66
C ALA A 75 1.20 -13.86 -0.24
N GLU A 76 0.33 -14.85 -0.43
CA GLU A 76 -0.91 -14.68 -1.19
C GLU A 76 -1.88 -13.74 -0.46
N ALA A 77 -2.02 -13.83 0.85
CA ALA A 77 -2.84 -12.89 1.63
C ALA A 77 -2.35 -11.43 1.53
N LEU A 78 -1.02 -11.21 1.44
CA LEU A 78 -0.46 -9.87 1.20
C LEU A 78 -0.80 -9.36 -0.21
N LEU A 79 -0.82 -10.22 -1.21
CA LEU A 79 -1.24 -9.83 -2.56
C LEU A 79 -2.72 -9.52 -2.64
N ASP A 80 -3.57 -10.29 -1.97
CA ASP A 80 -5.00 -10.02 -1.86
C ASP A 80 -5.24 -8.65 -1.22
N HIS A 81 -4.42 -8.25 -0.23
CA HIS A 81 -4.46 -6.91 0.35
C HIS A 81 -4.12 -5.81 -0.67
N ASP A 82 -3.06 -5.99 -1.47
CA ASP A 82 -2.63 -5.03 -2.48
C ASP A 82 -3.66 -4.93 -3.64
N GLU A 83 -4.21 -6.07 -4.08
CA GLU A 83 -5.30 -6.13 -5.05
C GLU A 83 -6.56 -5.44 -4.52
N GLY A 84 -6.97 -5.75 -3.28
CA GLY A 84 -8.12 -5.13 -2.63
C GLY A 84 -7.98 -3.61 -2.54
N PHE A 85 -6.78 -3.11 -2.22
CA PHE A 85 -6.51 -1.68 -2.19
C PHE A 85 -6.56 -1.03 -3.58
N ARG A 86 -6.05 -1.73 -4.61
CA ARG A 86 -6.13 -1.28 -6.00
C ARG A 86 -7.58 -1.23 -6.48
N LEU A 87 -8.39 -2.23 -6.16
CA LEU A 87 -9.83 -2.25 -6.47
C LEU A 87 -10.57 -1.11 -5.77
N TRP A 88 -10.24 -0.82 -4.51
CA TRP A 88 -10.76 0.34 -3.81
C TRP A 88 -10.39 1.65 -4.53
N ARG A 89 -9.12 1.82 -4.94
CA ARG A 89 -8.67 3.03 -5.67
C ARG A 89 -9.43 3.20 -6.99
N LEU A 90 -9.61 2.12 -7.75
CA LEU A 90 -10.38 2.13 -9.00
C LEU A 90 -11.83 2.56 -8.76
N ARG A 91 -12.53 1.92 -7.81
CA ARG A 91 -13.91 2.27 -7.47
C ARG A 91 -14.03 3.70 -6.96
N HIS A 92 -13.04 4.18 -6.22
CA HIS A 92 -12.99 5.55 -5.73
C HIS A 92 -12.86 6.56 -6.89
N ILE A 93 -12.00 6.28 -7.87
CA ILE A 93 -11.84 7.10 -9.08
C ILE A 93 -13.17 7.21 -9.82
N GLU A 94 -13.80 6.07 -10.14
CA GLU A 94 -15.08 6.01 -10.85
C GLU A 94 -16.18 6.80 -10.10
N MET A 95 -16.22 6.65 -8.77
CA MET A 95 -17.15 7.39 -7.94
C MET A 95 -16.91 8.91 -8.04
N VAL A 96 -15.66 9.36 -7.93
CA VAL A 96 -15.31 10.79 -8.04
C VAL A 96 -15.67 11.33 -9.42
N GLU A 97 -15.27 10.65 -10.49
CA GLU A 97 -15.54 11.05 -11.87
C GLU A 97 -17.04 11.15 -12.15
N ARG A 98 -17.84 10.18 -11.68
CA ARG A 98 -19.30 10.22 -11.80
C ARG A 98 -19.94 11.42 -11.09
N GLN A 99 -19.38 11.87 -9.96
CA GLN A 99 -19.97 12.95 -9.15
C GLN A 99 -19.54 14.34 -9.62
N ILE A 100 -18.27 14.52 -10.00
CA ILE A 100 -17.71 15.85 -10.28
C ILE A 100 -17.02 15.98 -11.64
N GLY A 101 -16.97 14.92 -12.45
CA GLY A 101 -16.21 14.88 -13.70
C GLY A 101 -14.70 14.94 -13.46
N ASP A 102 -14.01 15.65 -14.34
CA ASP A 102 -12.55 15.87 -14.32
C ASP A 102 -12.11 17.14 -13.57
N LYS A 103 -13.04 17.80 -12.86
CA LYS A 103 -12.77 19.05 -12.15
C LYS A 103 -11.65 18.87 -11.10
N PRO A 104 -10.82 19.91 -10.87
CA PRO A 104 -9.84 19.90 -9.79
C PRO A 104 -10.47 19.59 -8.43
N GLY A 105 -9.73 18.84 -7.61
CA GLY A 105 -10.17 18.47 -6.26
C GLY A 105 -10.11 19.66 -5.30
N THR A 106 -10.98 19.65 -4.29
CA THR A 106 -11.01 20.68 -3.22
C THR A 106 -9.72 20.72 -2.38
N GLY A 107 -8.88 19.68 -2.47
CA GLY A 107 -7.54 19.63 -1.87
C GLY A 107 -6.42 20.17 -2.76
N GLY A 108 -6.73 20.83 -3.88
CA GLY A 108 -5.74 21.39 -4.81
C GLY A 108 -5.12 20.37 -5.77
N SER A 109 -5.62 19.13 -5.83
CA SER A 109 -5.17 18.13 -6.79
C SER A 109 -5.83 18.33 -8.16
N THR A 110 -5.27 17.71 -9.19
CA THR A 110 -5.86 17.62 -10.55
C THR A 110 -7.08 16.68 -10.62
N GLY A 111 -7.73 16.38 -9.49
CA GLY A 111 -8.93 15.55 -9.43
C GLY A 111 -8.66 14.10 -9.85
N VAL A 112 -9.45 13.62 -10.80
CA VAL A 112 -9.37 12.24 -11.35
C VAL A 112 -7.97 11.89 -11.83
N HIS A 113 -7.27 12.81 -12.50
CA HIS A 113 -5.91 12.56 -13.01
C HIS A 113 -4.90 12.24 -11.89
N TYR A 114 -4.96 12.97 -10.77
CA TYR A 114 -4.13 12.65 -9.61
C TYR A 114 -4.46 11.26 -9.07
N LEU A 115 -5.75 10.92 -8.94
CA LEU A 115 -6.17 9.62 -8.42
C LEU A 115 -5.72 8.47 -9.34
N GLN A 116 -5.83 8.63 -10.66
CA GLN A 116 -5.35 7.67 -11.65
C GLN A 116 -3.84 7.39 -11.50
N SER A 117 -3.04 8.42 -11.20
CA SER A 117 -1.59 8.25 -10.97
C SER A 117 -1.27 7.33 -9.79
N THR A 118 -2.21 7.14 -8.85
CA THR A 118 -2.01 6.26 -7.69
C THR A 118 -2.18 4.78 -8.02
N LEU A 119 -2.79 4.43 -9.17
CA LEU A 119 -3.05 3.04 -9.56
C LEU A 119 -1.77 2.24 -9.86
N GLY A 120 -0.66 2.92 -10.15
CA GLY A 120 0.64 2.28 -10.37
C GLY A 120 1.35 1.85 -9.08
N LYS A 121 0.93 2.37 -7.92
CA LYS A 121 1.59 2.08 -6.64
C LYS A 121 1.22 0.69 -6.14
N ARG A 122 2.22 -0.10 -5.74
CA ARG A 122 2.10 -1.43 -5.13
C ARG A 122 2.72 -1.43 -3.73
N PHE A 123 2.10 -2.11 -2.78
CA PHE A 123 2.69 -2.31 -1.46
C PHE A 123 3.78 -3.39 -1.47
N PHE A 124 3.60 -4.46 -2.25
CA PHE A 124 4.47 -5.64 -2.24
C PHE A 124 5.03 -5.94 -3.64
N PRO A 125 5.84 -5.04 -4.25
CA PRO A 125 6.26 -5.17 -5.66
C PRO A 125 7.00 -6.48 -5.95
N GLU A 126 7.87 -6.93 -5.05
CA GLU A 126 8.65 -8.17 -5.18
C GLU A 126 7.76 -9.41 -5.34
N LEU A 127 6.63 -9.45 -4.61
CA LEU A 127 5.66 -10.53 -4.74
C LEU A 127 5.07 -10.52 -6.16
N TRP A 128 4.69 -9.37 -6.72
CA TRP A 128 4.17 -9.31 -8.09
C TRP A 128 5.22 -9.69 -9.15
N GLU A 129 6.46 -9.22 -8.97
CA GLU A 129 7.53 -9.36 -9.97
C GLU A 129 8.10 -10.77 -10.06
N VAL A 130 8.12 -11.53 -8.96
CA VAL A 130 8.68 -12.90 -8.96
C VAL A 130 7.97 -13.81 -9.97
N ARG A 131 6.71 -13.53 -10.32
CA ARG A 131 5.90 -14.33 -11.26
C ARG A 131 6.50 -14.35 -12.66
N SER A 132 7.20 -13.29 -13.04
CA SER A 132 7.92 -13.22 -14.32
C SER A 132 9.22 -14.02 -14.33
N GLN A 133 9.62 -14.59 -13.19
CA GLN A 133 10.86 -15.33 -13.00
C GLN A 133 10.63 -16.80 -12.60
N LEU A 134 9.38 -17.25 -12.46
CA LEU A 134 9.04 -18.62 -12.05
C LEU A 134 9.34 -19.65 -13.12
#